data_AF-A0A562MWH0-F1
#
_entry.id   AF-A0A562MWH0-F1
#
_cell.length_a   1.000
_cell.length_b   1.000
_cell.length_c   1.000
_cell.angle_alpha   90.00
_cell.angle_beta   90.00
_cell.angle_gamma   90.00
#
_symmetry.space_group_name_H-M   'P 1'
#
loop_
_entity.id
_entity.type
_entity.pdbx_description
1 polymer ?
#
loop_
_entity_poly.entity_id
_entity_poly.type
_entity_poly.pdbx_seq_one_letter_code
_entity_poly.pdbx_strand_id
1 'polypeptide(L)'
;MPEIRPAADPLFIALARAWMSNPSQQLIGLVWAGYEDMRASPPVVDGRDLERSITQLLEPRIRKAMSGDEPYYVQHGPFERETMRPPPAQPPQYDLAFVLRADERIMWPLEAKVMETPRQVAHYVKDIHDEFLTCRYAPFSSSGAMLAYLLDGESTDALAAIEVSLGCNLEPLTEHPGRPSRISQHDRIVPPGKSYSARFDCYHLVLCWPGLARSRNHIS
;
A
#
# COMPACT_ATOMS: atom_id res chain seq x y z
N MET A 1 -31.69 -15.92 -1.87
CA MET A 1 -31.42 -15.88 -0.43
C MET A 1 -30.17 -15.05 -0.22
N PRO A 2 -30.11 -14.11 0.73
CA PRO A 2 -28.87 -13.41 1.02
C PRO A 2 -27.87 -14.41 1.60
N GLU A 3 -26.70 -14.54 0.96
CA GLU A 3 -25.58 -15.30 1.48
C GLU A 3 -25.16 -14.70 2.83
N ILE A 4 -25.42 -15.42 3.92
CA ILE A 4 -24.87 -15.10 5.23
C ILE A 4 -23.38 -15.40 5.14
N ARG A 5 -22.57 -14.42 4.77
CA ARG A 5 -21.11 -14.52 4.89
C ARG A 5 -20.81 -14.70 6.38
N PRO A 6 -20.15 -15.80 6.79
CA PRO A 6 -19.86 -16.03 8.20
C PRO A 6 -19.06 -14.86 8.77
N ALA A 7 -19.38 -14.50 10.02
CA ALA A 7 -18.58 -13.53 10.76
C ALA A 7 -17.13 -14.03 10.86
N ALA A 8 -16.16 -13.11 10.81
CA ALA A 8 -14.76 -13.48 10.93
C ALA A 8 -14.49 -14.09 12.32
N ASP A 9 -13.80 -15.23 12.34
CA ASP A 9 -13.46 -15.97 13.56
C ASP A 9 -12.67 -15.06 14.54
N PRO A 10 -13.07 -14.96 15.83
CA PRO A 10 -12.31 -14.22 16.83
C PRO A 10 -10.83 -14.61 16.93
N LEU A 11 -10.48 -15.89 16.77
CA LEU A 11 -9.09 -16.35 16.78
C LEU A 11 -8.29 -15.77 15.62
N PHE A 12 -8.95 -15.67 14.46
CA PHE A 12 -8.36 -15.07 13.27
C PHE A 12 -8.11 -13.56 13.44
N ILE A 13 -9.06 -12.83 14.05
CA ILE A 13 -8.85 -11.41 14.39
C ILE A 13 -7.72 -11.23 15.40
N ALA A 14 -7.61 -12.11 16.40
CA ALA A 14 -6.53 -12.07 17.38
C ALA A 14 -5.15 -12.32 16.72
N LEU A 15 -5.06 -13.30 15.82
CA LEU A 15 -3.85 -13.58 15.05
C LEU A 15 -3.43 -12.38 14.20
N ALA A 16 -4.38 -11.77 13.49
CA ALA A 16 -4.12 -10.58 12.65
C ALA A 16 -3.55 -9.41 13.47
N ARG A 17 -4.11 -9.18 14.67
CA ARG A 17 -3.63 -8.13 15.59
C ARG A 17 -2.23 -8.41 16.14
N ALA A 18 -1.95 -9.66 16.50
CA ALA A 18 -0.66 -10.03 17.08
C ALA A 18 0.49 -9.91 16.06
N TRP A 19 0.25 -10.33 14.82
CA TRP A 19 1.21 -10.22 13.71
C TRP A 19 1.57 -8.75 13.40
N MET A 20 0.58 -7.86 13.48
CA MET A 20 0.68 -6.45 13.10
C MET A 20 1.16 -5.51 14.21
N SER A 21 1.86 -6.01 15.23
CA SER A 21 2.22 -5.23 16.42
C SER A 21 3.26 -4.13 16.19
N ASN A 22 4.10 -4.22 15.15
CA ASN A 22 5.06 -3.17 14.81
C ASN A 22 5.38 -3.09 13.29
N PRO A 23 4.41 -2.66 12.47
CA PRO A 23 4.56 -2.64 11.02
C PRO A 23 5.46 -1.50 10.53
N SER A 24 5.53 -0.39 11.28
CA SER A 24 6.45 0.70 10.97
C SER A 24 7.90 0.21 11.06
N GLN A 25 8.26 -0.57 12.06
CA GLN A 25 9.63 -1.07 12.16
C GLN A 25 9.95 -2.08 11.04
N GLN A 26 9.09 -3.08 10.84
CA GLN A 26 9.42 -4.24 10.01
C GLN A 26 9.02 -4.06 8.54
N LEU A 27 7.72 -3.86 8.27
CA LEU A 27 7.19 -3.89 6.90
C LEU A 27 7.65 -2.67 6.11
N ILE A 28 7.58 -1.48 6.72
CA ILE A 28 8.08 -0.24 6.11
C ILE A 28 9.59 -0.29 5.91
N GLY A 29 10.33 -0.90 6.83
CA GLY A 29 11.77 -1.11 6.68
C GLY A 29 12.12 -1.93 5.43
N LEU A 30 11.37 -3.00 5.18
CA LEU A 30 11.53 -3.84 3.99
C LEU A 30 11.20 -3.09 2.69
N VAL A 31 10.14 -2.27 2.68
CA VAL A 31 9.78 -1.43 1.52
C VAL A 31 10.92 -0.47 1.19
N TRP A 32 11.46 0.21 2.20
CA TRP A 32 12.60 1.11 2.02
C TRP A 32 13.84 0.38 1.52
N ALA A 33 14.17 -0.78 2.07
CA ALA A 33 15.30 -1.58 1.61
C ALA A 33 15.15 -2.00 0.14
N GLY A 34 13.93 -2.42 -0.26
CA GLY A 34 13.62 -2.74 -1.65
C GLY A 34 13.78 -1.54 -2.58
N TYR A 35 13.27 -0.38 -2.18
CA TYR A 35 13.41 0.86 -2.93
C TYR A 35 14.87 1.33 -3.03
N GLU A 36 15.64 1.25 -1.95
CA GLU A 36 17.07 1.58 -1.94
C GLU A 36 17.88 0.67 -2.87
N ASP A 37 17.58 -0.63 -2.92
CA ASP A 37 18.19 -1.57 -3.88
C ASP A 37 17.83 -1.21 -5.34
N MET A 38 16.59 -0.75 -5.59
CA MET A 38 16.21 -0.21 -6.91
C MET A 38 16.96 1.08 -7.23
N ARG A 39 17.18 1.96 -6.26
CA ARG A 39 17.94 3.21 -6.46
C ARG A 39 19.42 2.95 -6.74
N ALA A 40 20.01 1.96 -6.06
CA ALA A 40 21.40 1.56 -6.24
C ALA A 40 21.62 0.81 -7.56
N SER A 41 20.63 0.04 -8.02
CA SER A 41 20.64 -0.68 -9.29
C SER A 41 19.34 -0.43 -10.07
N PRO A 42 19.20 0.74 -10.72
CA PRO A 42 17.99 1.16 -11.41
C PRO A 42 17.49 0.12 -12.41
N PRO A 43 16.28 -0.44 -12.22
CA PRO A 43 15.69 -1.33 -13.20
C PRO A 43 15.16 -0.55 -14.41
N VAL A 44 14.91 -1.25 -15.51
CA VAL A 44 14.18 -0.68 -16.65
C VAL A 44 12.69 -0.61 -16.29
N VAL A 45 12.17 0.61 -16.18
CA VAL A 45 10.75 0.87 -15.89
C VAL A 45 10.01 1.14 -17.20
N ASP A 46 8.86 0.50 -17.39
CA ASP A 46 7.99 0.75 -18.54
C ASP A 46 7.20 2.05 -18.34
N GLY A 47 7.55 3.08 -19.12
CA GLY A 47 6.91 4.39 -19.05
C GLY A 47 5.43 4.42 -19.46
N ARG A 48 4.90 3.36 -20.08
CA ARG A 48 3.48 3.27 -20.47
C ARG A 48 2.57 3.01 -19.27
N ASP A 49 3.10 2.32 -18.25
CA ASP A 49 2.39 1.97 -17.02
C ASP A 49 3.35 2.04 -15.83
N LEU A 50 3.67 3.27 -15.43
CA LEU A 50 4.66 3.55 -14.38
C LEU A 50 4.27 2.93 -13.04
N GLU A 51 3.00 3.05 -12.65
CA GLU A 51 2.51 2.59 -11.35
C GLU A 51 2.72 1.09 -11.21
N ARG A 52 2.23 0.32 -12.19
CA ARG A 52 2.40 -1.12 -12.23
C ARG A 52 3.86 -1.52 -12.38
N SER A 53 4.59 -0.89 -13.29
CA SER A 53 5.97 -1.27 -13.58
C SER A 53 6.86 -1.08 -12.34
N ILE A 54 6.73 0.04 -11.62
CA ILE A 54 7.52 0.28 -10.40
C ILE A 54 7.11 -0.71 -9.31
N THR A 55 5.82 -0.89 -9.04
CA THR A 55 5.34 -1.80 -7.98
C THR A 55 5.75 -3.25 -8.25
N GLN A 56 5.63 -3.72 -9.50
CA GLN A 56 6.05 -5.06 -9.90
C GLN A 56 7.55 -5.28 -9.73
N LEU A 57 8.37 -4.25 -9.99
CA LEU A 57 9.81 -4.32 -9.81
C LEU A 57 10.24 -4.17 -8.34
N LEU A 58 9.41 -3.54 -7.51
CA LEU A 58 9.65 -3.37 -6.07
C LEU A 58 9.46 -4.68 -5.30
N GLU A 59 8.45 -5.49 -5.63
CA GLU A 59 8.18 -6.78 -4.97
C GLU A 59 9.44 -7.69 -4.86
N PRO A 60 10.15 -8.05 -5.95
CA PRO A 60 11.32 -8.92 -5.84
C PRO A 60 12.47 -8.29 -5.06
N ARG A 61 12.53 -6.95 -4.97
CA ARG A 61 13.56 -6.20 -4.24
C ARG A 61 13.28 -6.22 -2.75
N ILE A 62 12.02 -6.05 -2.37
CA ILE A 62 11.54 -6.30 -1.01
C ILE A 62 11.82 -7.75 -0.62
N ARG A 63 11.46 -8.72 -1.48
CA ARG A 63 11.71 -10.15 -1.22
C ARG A 63 13.19 -10.46 -1.01
N LYS A 64 14.09 -9.80 -1.74
CA LYS A 64 15.55 -9.95 -1.57
C LYS A 64 16.03 -9.40 -0.22
N ALA A 65 15.37 -8.39 0.34
CA ALA A 65 15.69 -7.82 1.64
C ALA A 65 15.14 -8.64 2.82
N MET A 66 14.20 -9.56 2.56
CA MET A 66 13.67 -10.47 3.56
C MET A 66 14.68 -11.59 3.90
N SER A 67 14.66 -12.05 5.14
CA SER A 67 15.46 -13.19 5.61
C SER A 67 14.94 -14.53 5.12
N GLY A 68 13.64 -14.63 4.84
CA GLY A 68 12.93 -15.87 4.52
C GLY A 68 12.27 -16.52 5.73
N ASP A 69 12.67 -16.14 6.95
CA ASP A 69 12.11 -16.64 8.21
C ASP A 69 10.86 -15.85 8.66
N GLU A 70 10.51 -14.78 7.94
CA GLU A 70 9.32 -13.99 8.25
C GLU A 70 8.06 -14.87 8.17
N PRO A 71 7.09 -14.67 9.08
CA PRO A 71 5.82 -15.39 9.05
C PRO A 71 4.91 -14.91 7.89
N TYR A 72 5.42 -14.06 7.01
CA TYR A 72 4.73 -13.49 5.87
C TYR A 72 5.58 -13.55 4.61
N TYR A 73 4.95 -13.33 3.46
CA TYR A 73 5.61 -13.11 2.18
C TYR A 73 5.05 -11.85 1.52
N VAL A 74 5.82 -11.24 0.62
CA VAL A 74 5.36 -10.11 -0.18
C VAL A 74 4.81 -10.58 -1.52
N GLN A 75 3.71 -9.98 -1.96
CA GLN A 75 3.04 -10.28 -3.22
C GLN A 75 2.44 -9.01 -3.86
N HIS A 76 2.70 -8.79 -5.13
CA HIS A 76 1.97 -7.87 -6.01
C HIS A 76 0.66 -8.52 -6.47
N GLY A 77 -0.39 -7.71 -6.68
CA GLY A 77 -1.68 -8.19 -7.17
C GLY A 77 -1.53 -9.14 -8.39
N PRO A 78 -2.31 -10.24 -8.48
CA PRO A 78 -2.14 -11.23 -9.53
C PRO A 78 -2.41 -10.66 -10.93
N PHE A 79 -1.82 -11.26 -11.97
CA PHE A 79 -2.09 -10.90 -13.37
C PHE A 79 -3.59 -11.03 -13.72
N GLU A 80 -4.23 -9.97 -14.21
CA GLU A 80 -5.35 -10.18 -15.13
C GLU A 80 -4.77 -10.62 -16.50
N ARG A 81 -4.50 -11.91 -16.64
CA ARG A 81 -4.24 -12.53 -17.95
C ARG A 81 -5.57 -12.69 -18.69
N GLU A 82 -6.03 -11.62 -19.32
CA GLU A 82 -6.83 -11.67 -20.56
C GLU A 82 -8.17 -12.45 -20.53
N THR A 83 -8.58 -12.99 -19.38
CA THR A 83 -9.83 -13.74 -19.18
C THR A 83 -10.20 -13.76 -17.69
N MET A 84 -11.04 -12.82 -17.24
CA MET A 84 -11.92 -13.13 -16.10
C MET A 84 -13.34 -12.61 -16.29
N ARG A 85 -14.25 -13.54 -16.01
CA ARG A 85 -15.69 -13.48 -16.17
C ARG A 85 -16.37 -12.71 -15.02
N PRO A 86 -17.64 -12.35 -15.19
CA PRO A 86 -18.34 -11.39 -14.34
C PRO A 86 -18.88 -12.10 -13.05
N PRO A 87 -19.69 -11.44 -12.20
CA PRO A 87 -19.80 -11.48 -10.71
C PRO A 87 -19.95 -12.84 -9.97
N PRO A 88 -19.84 -12.84 -8.60
CA PRO A 88 -20.01 -11.71 -7.69
C PRO A 88 -18.74 -11.32 -6.94
N ALA A 89 -18.10 -10.27 -7.47
CA ALA A 89 -16.94 -9.56 -6.93
C ALA A 89 -15.63 -10.36 -6.93
N GLN A 90 -14.73 -9.98 -7.84
CA GLN A 90 -13.32 -10.28 -7.65
C GLN A 90 -12.85 -9.68 -6.31
N PRO A 91 -11.94 -10.36 -5.59
CA PRO A 91 -11.35 -9.80 -4.39
C PRO A 91 -10.66 -8.47 -4.71
N PRO A 92 -10.66 -7.51 -3.77
CA PRO A 92 -9.93 -6.26 -3.93
C PRO A 92 -8.47 -6.54 -4.30
N GLN A 93 -7.99 -5.90 -5.37
CA GLN A 93 -6.65 -6.10 -5.91
C GLN A 93 -5.75 -5.00 -5.36
N TYR A 94 -4.95 -5.35 -4.38
CA TYR A 94 -3.92 -4.46 -3.84
C TYR A 94 -2.77 -4.34 -4.84
N ASP A 95 -2.16 -3.16 -4.91
CA ASP A 95 -0.90 -3.00 -5.63
C ASP A 95 0.19 -3.88 -5.04
N LEU A 96 0.35 -3.91 -3.72
CA LEU A 96 1.27 -4.81 -3.03
C LEU A 96 0.69 -5.21 -1.68
N ALA A 97 1.02 -6.39 -1.17
CA ALA A 97 0.65 -6.78 0.18
C ALA A 97 1.74 -7.65 0.82
N PHE A 98 1.92 -7.49 2.13
CA PHE A 98 2.52 -8.54 2.95
C PHE A 98 1.40 -9.48 3.41
N VAL A 99 1.56 -10.76 3.10
CA VAL A 99 0.55 -11.79 3.30
C VAL A 99 1.04 -12.77 4.37
N LEU A 100 0.25 -12.99 5.42
CA LEU A 100 0.60 -13.91 6.49
C LEU A 100 0.57 -15.36 5.97
N ARG A 101 1.66 -16.11 6.17
CA ARG A 101 1.78 -17.52 5.75
C ARG A 101 0.80 -18.45 6.46
N ALA A 102 0.55 -18.18 7.75
CA ALA A 102 -0.37 -18.99 8.55
C ALA A 102 -1.83 -18.84 8.09
N ASP A 103 -2.17 -17.71 7.46
CA ASP A 103 -3.49 -17.45 6.89
C ASP A 103 -3.44 -16.31 5.86
N GLU A 104 -3.48 -16.67 4.58
CA GLU A 104 -3.32 -15.71 3.47
C GLU A 104 -4.48 -14.71 3.36
N ARG A 105 -5.57 -14.90 4.11
CA ARG A 105 -6.65 -13.91 4.22
C ARG A 105 -6.22 -12.69 5.04
N ILE A 106 -5.18 -12.82 5.85
CA ILE A 106 -4.60 -11.72 6.63
C ILE A 106 -3.51 -11.07 5.78
N MET A 107 -3.80 -9.85 5.34
CA MET A 107 -2.93 -9.06 4.50
C MET A 107 -2.71 -7.69 5.11
N TRP A 108 -1.49 -7.19 4.99
CA TRP A 108 -1.16 -5.80 5.20
C TRP A 108 -0.89 -5.14 3.84
N PRO A 109 -1.85 -4.33 3.34
CA PRO A 109 -1.80 -3.83 1.99
C PRO A 109 -0.98 -2.55 1.87
N LEU A 110 -0.42 -2.38 0.69
CA LEU A 110 0.15 -1.14 0.20
C LEU A 110 -0.54 -0.80 -1.12
N GLU A 111 -1.04 0.42 -1.21
CA GLU A 111 -1.60 0.98 -2.43
C GLU A 111 -0.63 2.03 -2.98
N ALA A 112 -0.38 2.03 -4.27
CA ALA A 112 0.62 2.88 -4.89
C ALA A 112 -0.03 3.88 -5.85
N LYS A 113 0.46 5.12 -5.87
CA LYS A 113 0.06 6.11 -6.87
C LYS A 113 1.25 6.85 -7.40
N VAL A 114 1.27 7.02 -8.72
CA VAL A 114 2.24 7.90 -9.38
C VAL A 114 1.81 9.36 -9.22
N MET A 115 2.72 10.17 -8.70
CA MET A 115 2.56 11.62 -8.58
C MET A 115 3.61 12.29 -9.46
N GLU A 116 3.19 13.00 -10.52
CA GLU A 116 4.17 13.70 -11.36
C GLU A 116 4.77 14.90 -10.64
N THR A 117 4.02 15.53 -9.74
CA THR A 117 4.48 16.64 -8.91
C THR A 117 3.93 16.54 -7.49
N PRO A 118 4.50 17.27 -6.50
CA PRO A 118 4.07 17.18 -5.10
C PRO A 118 2.59 17.51 -4.87
N ARG A 119 1.97 18.28 -5.76
CA ARG A 119 0.56 18.72 -5.63
C ARG A 119 -0.46 17.76 -6.22
N GLN A 120 -0.03 16.74 -6.97
CA GLN A 120 -0.93 15.76 -7.61
C GLN A 120 -1.36 14.66 -6.62
N VAL A 121 -2.03 15.05 -5.54
CA VAL A 121 -2.43 14.13 -4.45
C VAL A 121 -3.85 13.60 -4.58
N ALA A 122 -4.63 14.07 -5.55
CA ALA A 122 -6.07 13.78 -5.63
C ALA A 122 -6.39 12.28 -5.67
N HIS A 123 -5.75 11.51 -6.56
CA HIS A 123 -5.97 10.06 -6.63
C HIS A 123 -5.42 9.32 -5.41
N TYR A 124 -4.28 9.77 -4.88
CA TYR A 124 -3.69 9.23 -3.66
C TYR A 124 -4.65 9.34 -2.46
N VAL A 125 -5.23 10.51 -2.25
CA VAL A 125 -6.17 10.77 -1.16
C VAL A 125 -7.50 10.07 -1.39
N LYS A 126 -7.98 10.06 -2.64
CA LYS A 126 -9.21 9.37 -3.01
C LYS A 126 -9.15 7.89 -2.60
N ASP A 127 -8.05 7.19 -2.84
CA ASP A 127 -8.00 5.76 -2.55
C ASP A 127 -7.82 5.46 -1.06
N ILE A 128 -7.24 6.38 -0.27
CA ILE A 128 -7.33 6.29 1.19
C ILE A 128 -8.81 6.27 1.61
N HIS A 129 -9.60 7.23 1.15
CA HIS A 129 -11.01 7.34 1.50
C HIS A 129 -11.85 6.17 0.99
N ASP A 130 -11.69 5.81 -0.28
CA ASP A 130 -12.55 4.85 -0.96
C ASP A 130 -12.20 3.41 -0.62
N GLU A 131 -10.92 3.11 -0.36
CA GLU A 131 -10.45 1.74 -0.15
C GLU A 131 -10.15 1.44 1.32
N PHE A 132 -9.32 2.24 1.99
CA PHE A 132 -8.97 1.98 3.39
C PHE A 132 -10.07 2.39 4.37
N LEU A 133 -10.67 3.57 4.22
CA LEU A 133 -11.65 4.07 5.20
C LEU A 133 -13.02 3.40 5.09
N THR A 134 -13.31 2.71 3.99
CA THR A 134 -14.53 1.90 3.80
C THR A 134 -14.37 0.43 4.23
N CYS A 135 -13.18 0.05 4.75
CA CYS A 135 -12.80 -1.34 5.01
C CYS A 135 -12.83 -2.25 3.77
N ARG A 136 -12.83 -1.69 2.54
CA ARG A 136 -12.67 -2.49 1.32
C ARG A 136 -11.29 -3.12 1.29
N TYR A 137 -10.27 -2.36 1.68
CA TYR A 137 -8.90 -2.80 1.88
C TYR A 137 -8.59 -2.98 3.37
N ALA A 138 -7.67 -3.90 3.69
CA ALA A 138 -7.25 -4.20 5.07
C ALA A 138 -8.42 -4.48 6.05
N PRO A 139 -9.42 -5.32 5.74
CA PRO A 139 -10.54 -5.56 6.66
C PRO A 139 -10.10 -6.18 8.00
N PHE A 140 -8.98 -6.91 8.00
CA PHE A 140 -8.44 -7.61 9.17
C PHE A 140 -7.17 -6.98 9.74
N SER A 141 -6.66 -5.93 9.09
CA SER A 141 -5.54 -5.14 9.59
C SER A 141 -6.05 -3.77 10.04
N SER A 142 -5.57 -3.30 11.18
CA SER A 142 -5.79 -1.93 11.65
C SER A 142 -4.82 -0.94 11.03
N SER A 143 -3.99 -1.34 10.08
CA SER A 143 -3.09 -0.45 9.35
C SER A 143 -2.80 -0.90 7.92
N GLY A 144 -2.23 -0.01 7.13
CA GLY A 144 -1.82 -0.22 5.74
C GLY A 144 -0.95 0.94 5.27
N ALA A 145 -0.43 0.88 4.05
CA ALA A 145 0.40 1.96 3.52
C ALA A 145 -0.08 2.49 2.17
N MET A 146 0.23 3.75 1.93
CA MET A 146 0.20 4.38 0.63
C MET A 146 1.64 4.67 0.17
N LEU A 147 1.94 4.32 -1.07
CA LEU A 147 3.20 4.61 -1.75
C LEU A 147 2.96 5.72 -2.78
N ALA A 148 3.64 6.85 -2.63
CA ALA A 148 3.69 7.88 -3.66
C ALA A 148 4.98 7.71 -4.47
N TYR A 149 4.86 7.33 -5.75
CA TYR A 149 5.98 7.39 -6.68
C TYR A 149 6.08 8.81 -7.25
N LEU A 150 6.91 9.65 -6.62
CA LEU A 150 7.05 11.07 -6.97
C LEU A 150 8.07 11.26 -8.09
N LEU A 151 7.64 11.74 -9.27
CA LEU A 151 8.51 11.85 -10.44
C LEU A 151 9.34 13.14 -10.46
N ASP A 152 8.81 14.23 -9.91
CA ASP A 152 9.47 15.53 -9.85
C ASP A 152 9.09 16.29 -8.56
N GLY A 153 9.99 17.15 -8.09
CA GLY A 153 9.84 17.94 -6.86
C GLY A 153 10.26 17.23 -5.57
N GLU A 154 9.94 17.86 -4.44
CA GLU A 154 10.41 17.47 -3.11
C GLU A 154 9.39 16.60 -2.35
N SER A 155 9.89 15.55 -1.70
CA SER A 155 9.05 14.65 -0.91
C SER A 155 8.40 15.32 0.30
N THR A 156 9.05 16.37 0.86
CA THR A 156 8.49 17.15 1.98
C THR A 156 7.26 17.92 1.54
N ASP A 157 7.28 18.49 0.34
CA ASP A 157 6.15 19.21 -0.24
C ASP A 157 5.00 18.26 -0.56
N ALA A 158 5.32 17.04 -1.01
CA ALA A 158 4.32 16.02 -1.30
C ALA A 158 3.61 15.57 -0.01
N LEU A 159 4.37 15.31 1.05
CA LEU A 159 3.81 14.98 2.36
C LEU A 159 2.95 16.12 2.92
N ALA A 160 3.40 17.37 2.80
CA ALA A 160 2.61 18.54 3.21
C ALA A 160 1.30 18.67 2.41
N ALA A 161 1.34 18.41 1.09
CA ALA A 161 0.14 18.42 0.26
C ALA A 161 -0.84 17.29 0.62
N ILE A 162 -0.33 16.09 0.95
CA ILE A 162 -1.13 14.97 1.45
C ILE A 162 -1.79 15.33 2.79
N GLU A 163 -1.03 15.89 3.73
CA GLU A 163 -1.54 16.34 5.05
C GLU A 163 -2.70 17.31 4.90
N VAL A 164 -2.50 18.36 4.09
CA VAL A 164 -3.53 19.37 3.80
C VAL A 164 -4.75 18.75 3.13
N SER A 165 -4.55 17.86 2.16
CA SER A 165 -5.64 17.27 1.40
C SER A 165 -6.44 16.22 2.19
N LEU A 166 -5.83 15.53 3.14
CA LEU A 166 -6.52 14.62 4.06
C LEU A 166 -7.21 15.36 5.20
N GLY A 167 -6.75 16.57 5.54
CA GLY A 167 -7.27 17.33 6.68
C GLY A 167 -6.90 16.72 8.03
N CYS A 168 -5.83 15.94 8.11
CA CYS A 168 -5.31 15.31 9.33
C CYS A 168 -3.80 15.46 9.43
N ASN A 169 -3.24 15.44 10.65
CA ASN A 169 -1.80 15.54 10.87
C ASN A 169 -1.04 14.29 10.36
N LEU A 170 0.14 14.49 9.76
CA LEU A 170 1.06 13.43 9.37
C LEU A 170 2.27 13.39 10.31
N GLU A 171 2.33 12.39 11.19
CA GLU A 171 3.39 12.27 12.17
C GLU A 171 4.63 11.54 11.62
N PRO A 172 5.86 11.98 11.95
CA PRO A 172 7.09 11.30 11.55
C PRO A 172 7.20 9.90 12.17
N LEU A 173 7.71 8.95 11.39
CA LEU A 173 8.03 7.61 11.89
C LEU A 173 9.35 7.64 12.67
N THR A 174 9.31 7.22 13.93
CA THR A 174 10.49 7.16 14.82
C THR A 174 11.49 6.11 14.39
N GLU A 175 11.02 5.00 13.79
CA GLU A 175 11.88 3.86 13.40
C GLU A 175 12.67 4.12 12.10
N HIS A 176 12.26 5.13 11.33
CA HIS A 176 12.84 5.46 10.02
C HIS A 176 13.17 6.94 9.91
N PRO A 177 14.05 7.47 10.79
CA PRO A 177 14.37 8.89 10.82
C PRO A 177 15.01 9.33 9.48
N GLY A 178 14.61 10.50 9.00
CA GLY A 178 15.14 11.09 7.76
C GLY A 178 14.57 10.51 6.47
N ARG A 179 13.85 9.39 6.51
CA ARG A 179 13.08 8.91 5.36
C ARG A 179 11.79 9.71 5.22
N PRO A 180 11.34 10.02 3.99
CA PRO A 180 10.07 10.72 3.75
C PRO A 180 8.89 9.77 3.97
N SER A 181 8.71 9.40 5.23
CA SER A 181 7.63 8.56 5.72
C SER A 181 6.90 9.22 6.87
N ARG A 182 5.58 9.11 6.83
CA ARG A 182 4.69 9.61 7.88
C ARG A 182 3.61 8.59 8.21
N ILE A 183 2.93 8.78 9.33
CA ILE A 183 1.73 8.05 9.72
C ILE A 183 0.59 9.04 9.96
N SER A 184 -0.62 8.65 9.58
CA SER A 184 -1.86 9.32 10.00
C SER A 184 -2.81 8.32 10.62
N GLN A 185 -3.69 8.81 11.47
CA GLN A 185 -4.70 8.02 12.16
C GLN A 185 -6.09 8.42 11.67
N HIS A 186 -6.91 7.42 11.37
CA HIS A 186 -8.23 7.59 10.78
C HIS A 186 -9.29 6.78 11.51
N ASP A 187 -10.53 7.23 11.38
CA ASP A 187 -11.73 6.46 11.69
C ASP A 187 -12.31 5.87 10.41
N ARG A 188 -12.59 4.57 10.43
CA ARG A 188 -13.20 3.83 9.31
C ARG A 188 -14.71 3.73 9.47
N ILE A 189 -15.39 3.69 8.33
CA ILE A 189 -16.80 3.32 8.21
C ILE A 189 -16.89 1.80 8.12
N VAL A 190 -17.03 1.13 9.28
CA VAL A 190 -17.14 -0.33 9.34
C VAL A 190 -18.51 -0.78 8.84
N PRO A 191 -18.60 -1.69 7.85
CA PRO A 191 -19.88 -2.20 7.37
C PRO A 191 -20.70 -2.89 8.48
N PRO A 192 -22.03 -2.79 8.48
CA PRO A 192 -22.87 -3.42 9.50
C PRO A 192 -22.62 -4.93 9.63
N GLY A 193 -22.55 -5.40 10.88
CA GLY A 193 -22.31 -6.82 11.18
C GLY A 193 -20.86 -7.29 10.99
N LYS A 194 -19.92 -6.39 10.70
CA LYS A 194 -18.48 -6.70 10.63
C LYS A 194 -17.76 -6.35 11.93
N SER A 195 -16.78 -7.19 12.29
CA SER A 195 -15.94 -7.05 13.49
C SER A 195 -14.59 -6.37 13.19
N TYR A 196 -14.52 -5.60 12.11
CA TYR A 196 -13.29 -4.94 11.68
C TYR A 196 -12.90 -3.80 12.63
N SER A 197 -11.62 -3.42 12.61
CA SER A 197 -11.17 -2.26 13.38
C SER A 197 -11.79 -0.97 12.83
N ALA A 198 -12.39 -0.18 13.72
CA ALA A 198 -12.85 1.17 13.41
C ALA A 198 -11.69 2.18 13.35
N ARG A 199 -10.55 1.90 14.00
CA ARG A 199 -9.35 2.72 13.93
C ARG A 199 -8.41 2.19 12.85
N PHE A 200 -7.79 3.10 12.10
CA PHE A 200 -6.84 2.78 11.06
C PHE A 200 -5.63 3.69 11.05
N ASP A 201 -4.45 3.10 11.08
CA ASP A 201 -3.20 3.80 10.85
C ASP A 201 -2.79 3.68 9.37
N CYS A 202 -2.70 4.80 8.67
CA CYS A 202 -2.21 4.85 7.30
C CYS A 202 -0.76 5.34 7.29
N TYR A 203 0.15 4.51 6.81
CA TYR A 203 1.53 4.89 6.56
C TYR A 203 1.65 5.54 5.18
N HIS A 204 2.41 6.62 5.07
CA HIS A 204 2.61 7.37 3.83
C HIS A 204 4.09 7.36 3.49
N LEU A 205 4.45 6.83 2.33
CA LEU A 205 5.83 6.74 1.87
C LEU A 205 5.97 7.46 0.55
N VAL A 206 6.86 8.45 0.48
CA VAL A 206 7.16 9.13 -0.78
C VAL A 206 8.48 8.61 -1.35
N LEU A 207 8.40 7.85 -2.44
CA LEU A 207 9.53 7.23 -3.12
C LEU A 207 9.85 8.04 -4.39
N CYS A 208 10.96 8.79 -4.37
CA CYS A 208 11.32 9.71 -5.46
C CYS A 208 11.96 9.02 -6.68
N TRP A 209 11.38 9.24 -7.85
CA TRP A 209 11.84 8.76 -9.15
C TRP A 209 12.21 9.92 -10.09
N PRO A 210 13.16 10.80 -9.72
CA PRO A 210 13.58 11.93 -10.54
C PRO A 210 14.02 11.48 -11.94
N GLY A 211 13.50 12.16 -12.96
CA GLY A 211 13.84 11.92 -14.36
C GLY A 211 13.09 10.74 -15.00
N LEU A 212 12.25 10.03 -14.25
CA LEU A 212 11.32 9.06 -14.82
C LEU A 212 10.11 9.80 -15.40
N ALA A 213 9.72 9.46 -16.63
CA ALA A 213 8.62 10.13 -17.32
C ALA A 213 7.68 9.10 -17.94
N ARG A 214 6.39 9.45 -18.04
CA ARG A 214 5.42 8.67 -18.80
C ARG A 214 5.80 8.68 -20.27
N SER A 215 5.77 7.52 -20.91
CA SER A 215 5.90 7.43 -22.36
C SER A 215 4.70 8.11 -22.99
N ARG A 216 4.93 9.13 -23.84
CA ARG A 216 3.86 9.68 -24.68
C ARG A 216 3.52 8.63 -25.72
N ASN A 217 2.27 8.18 -25.76
CA ASN A 217 1.80 7.39 -26.90
C ASN A 217 1.94 8.26 -28.15
N HIS A 218 2.88 7.92 -29.02
CA HIS A 218 2.87 8.41 -30.39
C HIS A 218 1.66 7.77 -31.06
N ILE A 219 0.54 8.49 -31.10
CA ILE A 219 -0.50 8.23 -32.08
C ILE A 219 0.07 8.75 -33.40
N SER A 220 0.59 7.83 -34.20
CA SER A 220 0.89 8.04 -35.62
C SER A 220 -0.40 8.14 -36.42
#